data_AF-A0A6S6WN83-F1
#
_entry.id   AF-A0A6S6WN83-F1
#
_cell.length_a   1.000
_cell.length_b   1.000
_cell.length_c   1.000
_cell.angle_alpha   90.00
_cell.angle_beta   90.00
_cell.angle_gamma   90.00
#
_symmetry.space_group_name_H-M   'P 1'
#
loop_
_entity.id
_entity.type
_entity.pdbx_description
1 polymer ?
#
loop_
_entity_poly.entity_id
_entity_poly.type
_entity_poly.pdbx_seq_one_letter_code
_entity_poly.pdbx_strand_id
1 'polypeptide(L)'
;MHFVRAGSTITTLSYDGMGRVLDFDHQGFNDSSYSYNPASQLQSKTVSNADYQIQMPTLSTEFYSVNNLNQYTQVTVDGLPEYANYTSAGNLAGFDGWSYVYDAHNRLVTANGPDDTVALSYDATGRLTRTVHNGEIIDYLYDGDELVAEYHSTGTLLRRFIHGLGNDDPVIRYEGAGVNARRYLLADERGSIIAEMTANGGLLQAHQYDAYGNPKNSSDARFRFTGQILIPGTELYYFKARVYHPRLV
;
A
#
# COMPACT_ATOMS: atom_id res chain seq x y z
N MET A 1 3.58 8.35 -18.72
CA MET A 1 2.40 9.21 -18.91
C MET A 1 1.18 8.32 -18.73
N HIS A 2 0.47 8.42 -17.62
CA HIS A 2 -0.55 7.46 -17.27
C HIS A 2 -1.90 8.16 -17.05
N PHE A 3 -2.79 8.00 -18.03
CA PHE A 3 -4.15 8.54 -17.98
C PHE A 3 -5.10 7.41 -17.57
N VAL A 4 -5.59 7.46 -16.33
CA VAL A 4 -6.67 6.58 -15.89
C VAL A 4 -7.99 7.24 -16.26
N ARG A 5 -8.92 6.48 -16.86
CA ARG A 5 -10.25 6.97 -17.19
C ARG A 5 -11.34 6.06 -16.62
N ALA A 6 -11.94 6.50 -15.53
CA ALA A 6 -13.11 5.86 -14.92
C ALA A 6 -14.36 6.68 -15.27
N GLY A 7 -15.11 6.28 -16.31
CA GLY A 7 -16.25 7.05 -16.80
C GLY A 7 -15.84 8.44 -17.32
N SER A 8 -16.35 9.49 -16.66
CA SER A 8 -15.99 10.90 -16.92
C SER A 8 -14.78 11.39 -16.14
N THR A 9 -14.32 10.65 -15.13
CA THR A 9 -13.12 11.00 -14.37
C THR A 9 -11.89 10.72 -15.23
N ILE A 10 -11.06 11.74 -15.43
CA ILE A 10 -9.82 11.69 -16.20
C ILE A 10 -8.69 12.14 -15.28
N THR A 11 -7.62 11.35 -15.24
CA THR A 11 -6.39 11.75 -14.55
C THR A 11 -5.54 12.66 -15.44
N THR A 12 -5.18 13.86 -14.99
CA THR A 12 -4.28 14.78 -15.72
C THR A 12 -3.12 15.23 -14.82
N LEU A 13 -1.93 15.41 -15.41
CA LEU A 13 -0.76 15.93 -14.71
C LEU A 13 -0.22 17.17 -15.40
N SER A 14 0.25 18.13 -14.60
CA SER A 14 1.00 19.30 -15.06
C SER A 14 2.37 19.35 -14.37
N TYR A 15 3.34 20.03 -14.97
CA TYR A 15 4.70 20.13 -14.45
C TYR A 15 5.23 21.55 -14.55
N ASP A 16 6.17 21.91 -13.68
CA ASP A 16 6.95 23.13 -13.80
C ASP A 16 8.11 22.97 -14.80
N GLY A 17 8.85 24.07 -15.02
CA GLY A 17 10.01 24.09 -15.92
C GLY A 17 11.18 23.19 -15.47
N MET A 18 11.14 22.62 -14.27
CA MET A 18 12.13 21.68 -13.73
C MET A 18 11.63 20.22 -13.77
N GLY A 19 10.42 19.97 -14.29
CA GLY A 19 9.83 18.64 -14.37
C GLY A 19 9.22 18.14 -13.07
N ARG A 20 8.96 19.01 -12.10
CA ARG A 20 8.27 18.66 -10.83
C ARG A 20 6.76 18.78 -11.05
N VAL A 21 5.98 17.89 -10.45
CA VAL A 21 4.52 17.83 -10.61
C VAL A 21 3.88 19.07 -10.00
N LEU A 22 3.16 19.88 -10.78
CA LEU A 22 2.40 21.03 -10.27
C LEU A 22 0.98 20.64 -9.91
N ASP A 23 0.32 19.87 -10.77
CA ASP A 23 -1.04 19.38 -10.56
C ASP A 23 -1.12 17.88 -10.86
N PHE A 24 -1.91 17.17 -10.07
CA PHE A 24 -2.30 15.77 -10.27
C PHE A 24 -3.80 15.69 -10.02
N ASP A 25 -4.55 15.75 -11.10
CA ASP A 25 -5.99 15.95 -11.06
C ASP A 25 -6.74 14.71 -11.46
N HIS A 26 -7.67 14.25 -10.62
CA HIS A 26 -8.71 13.30 -10.99
C HIS A 26 -10.00 14.09 -11.18
N GLN A 27 -10.20 14.59 -12.40
CA GLN A 27 -11.26 15.54 -12.75
C GLN A 27 -12.65 15.08 -12.27
N GLY A 28 -13.31 15.94 -11.49
CA GLY A 28 -14.63 15.65 -10.91
C GLY A 28 -14.61 14.72 -9.69
N PHE A 29 -13.43 14.38 -9.17
CA PHE A 29 -13.25 13.54 -7.99
C PHE A 29 -12.32 14.16 -6.95
N ASN A 30 -11.05 14.33 -7.29
CA ASN A 30 -10.05 14.96 -6.43
C ASN A 30 -8.91 15.54 -7.26
N ASP A 31 -8.73 16.84 -7.18
CA ASP A 31 -7.68 17.59 -7.85
C ASP A 31 -6.62 17.95 -6.81
N SER A 32 -5.34 17.88 -7.16
CA SER A 32 -4.24 18.07 -6.21
C SER A 32 -3.18 18.99 -6.78
N SER A 33 -2.90 20.11 -6.11
CA SER A 33 -1.86 21.06 -6.51
C SER A 33 -0.71 21.09 -5.51
N TYR A 34 0.50 21.25 -6.04
CA TYR A 34 1.77 21.17 -5.30
C TYR A 34 2.61 22.43 -5.49
N SER A 35 3.28 22.85 -4.42
CA SER A 35 4.30 23.90 -4.50
C SER A 35 5.62 23.40 -3.92
N TYR A 36 6.73 23.90 -4.45
CA TYR A 36 8.07 23.50 -4.03
C TYR A 36 8.92 24.71 -3.71
N ASN A 37 9.83 24.55 -2.75
CA ASN A 37 10.88 25.54 -2.53
C ASN A 37 11.98 25.43 -3.61
N PRO A 38 12.95 26.38 -3.65
CA PRO A 38 14.06 26.33 -4.62
C PRO A 38 14.95 25.08 -4.51
N ALA A 39 14.96 24.41 -3.36
CA ALA A 39 15.68 23.15 -3.15
C ALA A 39 14.87 21.90 -3.59
N SER A 40 13.73 22.09 -4.27
CA SER A 40 12.82 21.02 -4.71
C SER A 40 12.20 20.19 -3.60
N GLN A 41 12.05 20.78 -2.42
CA GLN A 41 11.29 20.18 -1.33
C GLN A 41 9.84 20.64 -1.44
N LEU A 42 8.91 19.70 -1.22
CA LEU A 42 7.47 19.99 -1.20
C LEU A 42 7.16 20.99 -0.08
N GLN A 43 6.61 22.14 -0.45
CA GLN A 43 6.22 23.21 0.46
C GLN A 43 4.74 23.12 0.83
N SER A 44 3.86 22.81 -0.13
CA SER A 44 2.44 22.62 0.13
C SER A 44 1.82 21.60 -0.82
N LYS A 45 0.80 20.90 -0.33
CA LYS A 45 -0.16 20.11 -1.11
C LYS A 45 -1.56 20.59 -0.75
N THR A 46 -2.35 20.95 -1.75
CA THR A 46 -3.76 21.32 -1.59
C THR A 46 -4.59 20.39 -2.45
N VAL A 47 -5.69 19.87 -1.90
CA VAL A 47 -6.60 19.01 -2.64
C VAL A 47 -8.01 19.62 -2.71
N SER A 48 -8.77 19.27 -3.76
CA SER A 48 -10.16 19.74 -3.91
C SER A 48 -11.15 18.97 -3.03
N ASN A 49 -10.81 17.76 -2.59
CA ASN A 49 -11.60 16.98 -1.64
C ASN A 49 -10.81 16.66 -0.37
N ALA A 50 -11.23 17.24 0.76
CA ALA A 50 -10.53 17.18 2.04
C ALA A 50 -10.33 15.76 2.60
N ASP A 51 -11.12 14.77 2.16
CA ASP A 51 -10.95 13.36 2.51
C ASP A 51 -9.64 12.76 1.98
N TYR A 52 -9.04 13.39 0.96
CA TYR A 52 -7.75 13.00 0.35
C TYR A 52 -6.61 13.95 0.71
N GLN A 53 -6.88 14.97 1.54
CA GLN A 53 -5.81 15.78 2.12
C GLN A 53 -5.02 14.85 3.05
N ILE A 54 -3.69 14.98 3.05
CA ILE A 54 -2.89 14.39 4.12
C ILE A 54 -3.37 15.04 5.41
N GLN A 55 -4.26 14.35 6.12
CA GLN A 55 -4.73 14.81 7.40
C GLN A 55 -3.53 14.73 8.33
N MET A 56 -3.04 15.91 8.74
CA MET A 56 -2.20 16.02 9.93
C MET A 56 -2.91 15.20 11.01
N PRO A 57 -2.24 14.21 11.63
CA PRO A 57 -2.84 13.48 12.73
C PRO A 57 -3.45 14.49 13.69
N THR A 58 -4.69 14.26 14.13
CA THR A 58 -5.15 14.86 15.40
C THR A 58 -4.02 14.69 16.39
N LEU A 59 -3.63 15.76 17.10
CA LEU A 59 -2.51 15.79 18.07
C LEU A 59 -2.51 14.50 18.91
N SER A 60 -1.80 13.51 18.40
CA SER A 60 -1.52 12.24 19.02
C SER A 60 -0.04 12.29 19.24
N THR A 61 0.35 12.09 20.48
CA THR A 61 1.75 12.22 20.82
C THR A 61 2.37 10.85 20.64
N GLU A 62 2.96 10.64 19.47
CA GLU A 62 3.75 9.45 19.20
C GLU A 62 5.18 9.61 19.70
N PHE A 63 5.63 8.69 20.54
CA PHE A 63 7.01 8.64 21.00
C PHE A 63 7.67 7.34 20.59
N TYR A 64 8.86 7.45 20.02
CA TYR A 64 9.68 6.32 19.58
C TYR A 64 10.91 6.22 20.47
N SER A 65 11.12 5.04 21.04
CA SER A 65 12.37 4.70 21.74
C SER A 65 13.19 3.75 20.88
N VAL A 66 14.51 3.99 20.81
CA VAL A 66 15.44 3.15 20.05
C VAL A 66 16.54 2.58 20.94
N ASN A 67 17.06 1.41 20.59
CA ASN A 67 18.27 0.86 21.19
C ASN A 67 19.55 1.32 20.44
N ASN A 68 20.71 0.88 20.92
CA ASN A 68 22.02 1.18 20.30
C ASN A 68 22.25 0.53 18.92
N LEU A 69 21.29 -0.25 18.41
CA LEU A 69 21.30 -0.84 17.07
C LEU A 69 20.35 -0.11 16.10
N ASN A 70 19.80 1.05 16.50
CA ASN A 70 18.77 1.79 15.77
C ASN A 70 17.49 0.98 15.52
N GLN A 71 17.13 0.11 16.46
CA GLN A 71 15.88 -0.64 16.43
C GLN A 71 14.87 0.03 17.36
N TYR A 72 13.65 0.26 16.88
CA TYR A 72 12.55 0.75 17.71
C TYR A 72 12.19 -0.29 18.77
N THR A 73 12.36 0.02 20.04
CA THR A 73 12.02 -0.89 21.15
C THR A 73 10.62 -0.60 21.70
N GLN A 74 10.10 0.60 21.45
CA GLN A 74 8.79 1.03 21.91
C GLN A 74 8.24 2.12 20.99
N VAL A 75 6.96 2.01 20.65
CA VAL A 75 6.14 3.10 20.11
C VAL A 75 5.07 3.39 21.14
N THR A 76 4.86 4.66 21.48
CA THR A 76 3.77 5.06 22.39
C THR A 76 2.79 5.90 21.62
N VAL A 77 1.57 5.43 21.44
CA VAL A 77 0.48 6.16 20.74
C VAL A 77 -0.55 6.57 21.79
N ASP A 78 -0.81 7.87 21.91
CA ASP A 78 -1.79 8.42 22.88
C ASP A 78 -1.59 7.94 24.33
N GLY A 79 -0.31 7.76 24.72
CA GLY A 79 0.08 7.29 26.05
C GLY A 79 -0.01 5.78 26.27
N LEU A 80 -0.40 5.00 25.25
CA LEU A 80 -0.40 3.54 25.28
C LEU A 80 0.91 2.99 24.68
N PRO A 81 1.75 2.31 25.47
CA PRO A 81 3.01 1.77 24.98
C PRO A 81 2.83 0.43 24.26
N GLU A 82 3.42 0.34 23.08
CA GLU A 82 3.56 -0.87 22.28
C GLU A 82 5.05 -1.22 22.17
N TYR A 83 5.38 -2.45 22.55
CA TYR A 83 6.76 -2.90 22.59
C TYR A 83 7.11 -3.70 21.34
N ALA A 84 8.31 -3.45 20.82
CA ALA A 84 8.88 -4.20 19.72
C ALA A 84 10.07 -5.04 20.20
N ASN A 85 10.15 -6.27 19.72
CA ASN A 85 11.28 -7.17 19.95
C ASN A 85 11.84 -7.67 18.62
N TYR A 86 13.10 -8.08 18.63
CA TYR A 86 13.83 -8.45 17.42
C TYR A 86 14.53 -9.79 17.59
N THR A 87 14.69 -10.50 16.49
CA THR A 87 15.59 -11.66 16.40
C THR A 87 17.06 -11.23 16.50
N SER A 88 17.96 -12.18 16.76
CA SER A 88 19.41 -11.92 16.74
C SER A 88 19.93 -11.48 15.36
N ALA A 89 19.21 -11.80 14.29
CA ALA A 89 19.50 -11.35 12.93
C ALA A 89 19.00 -9.91 12.66
N GLY A 90 18.31 -9.28 13.61
CA GLY A 90 17.81 -7.90 13.50
C GLY A 90 16.42 -7.76 12.88
N ASN A 91 15.75 -8.85 12.52
CA ASN A 91 14.36 -8.83 12.03
C ASN A 91 13.38 -8.57 13.20
N LEU A 92 12.33 -7.79 12.96
CA LEU A 92 11.25 -7.55 13.92
C LEU A 92 10.56 -8.88 14.26
N ALA A 93 10.61 -9.34 15.51
CA ALA A 93 10.04 -10.61 15.95
C ALA A 93 8.64 -10.45 16.57
N GLY A 94 8.28 -9.25 17.03
CA GLY A 94 6.94 -8.94 17.50
C GLY A 94 6.72 -7.45 17.70
N PHE A 95 5.48 -7.01 17.55
CA PHE A 95 5.03 -5.62 17.73
C PHE A 95 3.49 -5.60 17.80
N ASP A 96 2.91 -4.80 18.70
CA ASP A 96 1.45 -4.57 18.81
C ASP A 96 0.58 -5.85 18.78
N GLY A 97 0.96 -6.85 19.58
CA GLY A 97 0.24 -8.13 19.64
C GLY A 97 0.49 -9.08 18.45
N TRP A 98 1.28 -8.66 17.46
CA TRP A 98 1.75 -9.50 16.36
C TRP A 98 3.07 -10.19 16.68
N SER A 99 3.25 -11.38 16.13
CA SER A 99 4.50 -12.13 16.10
C SER A 99 4.90 -12.41 14.66
N TYR A 100 6.20 -12.35 14.38
CA TYR A 100 6.74 -12.43 13.03
C TYR A 100 7.86 -13.46 12.94
N VAL A 101 7.79 -14.33 11.93
CA VAL A 101 8.76 -15.41 11.69
C VAL A 101 9.39 -15.23 10.32
N TYR A 102 10.70 -15.45 10.25
CA TYR A 102 11.50 -15.25 9.04
C TYR A 102 12.21 -16.53 8.64
N ASP A 103 12.44 -16.70 7.34
CA ASP A 103 13.31 -17.76 6.84
C ASP A 103 14.80 -17.40 6.96
N ALA A 104 15.67 -18.34 6.56
CA ALA A 104 17.12 -18.16 6.56
C ALA A 104 17.62 -17.04 5.63
N HIS A 105 16.78 -16.52 4.74
CA HIS A 105 17.08 -15.39 3.85
C HIS A 105 16.52 -14.06 4.38
N ASN A 106 16.09 -14.01 5.66
CA ASN A 106 15.46 -12.85 6.30
C ASN A 106 14.17 -12.38 5.61
N ARG A 107 13.42 -13.30 4.99
CA ARG A 107 12.10 -13.00 4.41
C ARG A 107 11.01 -13.40 5.40
N LEU A 108 10.02 -12.53 5.62
CA LEU A 108 8.90 -12.79 6.51
C LEU A 108 8.08 -13.98 5.96
N VAL A 109 8.00 -15.10 6.68
CA VAL A 109 7.22 -16.26 6.25
C VAL A 109 5.92 -16.44 7.04
N THR A 110 5.80 -15.81 8.20
CA THR A 110 4.58 -15.85 9.01
C THR A 110 4.40 -14.57 9.80
N ALA A 111 3.18 -14.05 9.83
CA ALA A 111 2.73 -13.04 10.78
C ALA A 111 1.47 -13.55 11.48
N ASN A 112 1.48 -13.62 12.82
CA ASN A 112 0.32 -14.01 13.62
C ASN A 112 -0.06 -12.86 14.54
N GLY A 113 -1.26 -12.33 14.35
CA GLY A 113 -1.90 -11.34 15.19
C GLY A 113 -3.03 -11.95 16.02
N PRO A 114 -3.80 -11.12 16.73
CA PRO A 114 -4.89 -11.58 17.60
C PRO A 114 -5.99 -12.35 16.86
N ASP A 115 -6.39 -11.86 15.68
CA ASP A 115 -7.52 -12.39 14.90
C ASP A 115 -7.08 -12.95 13.53
N ASP A 116 -5.83 -12.73 13.15
CA ASP A 116 -5.33 -12.99 11.81
C ASP A 116 -4.01 -13.76 11.84
N THR A 117 -3.93 -14.81 11.03
CA THR A 117 -2.70 -15.55 10.76
C THR A 117 -2.44 -15.57 9.27
N VAL A 118 -1.27 -15.07 8.86
CA VAL A 118 -0.84 -15.08 7.47
C VAL A 118 0.48 -15.81 7.30
N ALA A 119 0.51 -16.79 6.40
CA ALA A 119 1.73 -17.42 5.93
C ALA A 119 2.09 -16.93 4.52
N LEU A 120 3.38 -16.69 4.28
CA LEU A 120 3.92 -16.13 3.04
C LEU A 120 4.89 -17.13 2.41
N SER A 121 4.73 -17.38 1.11
CA SER A 121 5.65 -18.23 0.33
C SER A 121 6.31 -17.42 -0.77
N TYR A 122 7.58 -17.72 -1.03
CA TYR A 122 8.40 -17.00 -2.00
C TYR A 122 8.98 -17.95 -3.04
N ASP A 123 9.20 -17.45 -4.25
CA ASP A 123 10.01 -18.16 -5.23
C ASP A 123 11.51 -18.05 -4.92
N ALA A 124 12.32 -18.72 -5.74
CA ALA A 124 13.77 -18.74 -5.62
C ALA A 124 14.42 -17.35 -5.81
N THR A 125 13.73 -16.41 -6.45
CA THR A 125 14.20 -15.04 -6.65
C THR A 125 13.79 -14.10 -5.50
N GLY A 126 12.99 -14.57 -4.54
CA GLY A 126 12.53 -13.77 -3.41
C GLY A 126 11.21 -13.05 -3.62
N ARG A 127 10.52 -13.32 -4.72
CA ARG A 127 9.21 -12.75 -5.01
C ARG A 127 8.10 -13.53 -4.30
N LEU A 128 7.17 -12.82 -3.66
CA LEU A 128 6.02 -13.40 -2.97
C LEU A 128 5.14 -14.13 -3.98
N THR A 129 4.86 -15.41 -3.78
CA THR A 129 4.09 -16.24 -4.72
C THR A 129 2.76 -16.72 -4.16
N ARG A 130 2.61 -16.72 -2.83
CA ARG A 130 1.39 -17.16 -2.16
C ARG A 130 1.23 -16.48 -0.81
N THR A 131 -0.02 -16.17 -0.48
CA THR A 131 -0.46 -15.90 0.90
C THR A 131 -1.44 -16.97 1.34
N VAL A 132 -1.34 -17.39 2.59
CA VAL A 132 -2.38 -18.19 3.27
C VAL A 132 -2.87 -17.37 4.45
N HIS A 133 -4.06 -16.78 4.35
CA HIS A 133 -4.63 -15.91 5.38
C HIS A 133 -5.84 -16.60 6.01
N ASN A 134 -5.75 -16.94 7.31
CA ASN A 134 -6.77 -17.70 8.04
C ASN A 134 -7.26 -18.97 7.30
N GLY A 135 -6.34 -19.63 6.58
CA GLY A 135 -6.60 -20.82 5.77
C GLY A 135 -7.00 -20.56 4.32
N GLU A 136 -7.33 -19.31 3.95
CA GLU A 136 -7.59 -18.94 2.56
C GLU A 136 -6.28 -18.79 1.78
N ILE A 137 -6.15 -19.57 0.70
CA ILE A 137 -4.94 -19.63 -0.11
C ILE A 137 -5.15 -18.83 -1.39
N ILE A 138 -4.28 -17.84 -1.59
CA ILE A 138 -4.19 -17.06 -2.84
C ILE A 138 -2.80 -17.25 -3.43
N ASP A 139 -2.76 -17.71 -4.67
CA ASP A 139 -1.59 -17.84 -5.52
C ASP A 139 -1.42 -16.64 -6.44
N TYR A 140 -0.18 -16.21 -6.64
CA TYR A 140 0.17 -15.01 -7.38
C TYR A 140 0.88 -15.35 -8.68
N LEU A 141 0.39 -14.73 -9.77
CA LEU A 141 1.01 -14.80 -11.09
C LEU A 141 1.57 -13.44 -11.46
N TYR A 142 2.80 -13.44 -11.94
CA TYR A 142 3.55 -12.23 -12.26
C TYR A 142 3.98 -12.17 -13.72
N ASP A 143 4.07 -10.96 -14.24
CA ASP A 143 4.83 -10.61 -15.44
C ASP A 143 6.00 -9.68 -15.01
N GLY A 144 7.23 -10.15 -15.13
CA GLY A 144 8.37 -9.50 -14.48
C GLY A 144 8.15 -9.35 -12.96
N ASP A 145 8.19 -8.11 -12.46
CA ASP A 145 7.94 -7.77 -11.05
C ASP A 145 6.48 -7.38 -10.75
N GLU A 146 5.63 -7.33 -11.77
CA GLU A 146 4.23 -6.90 -11.67
C GLU A 146 3.30 -8.07 -11.37
N LEU A 147 2.50 -7.97 -10.31
CA LEU A 147 1.46 -8.94 -10.01
C LEU A 147 0.31 -8.76 -11.01
N VAL A 148 0.11 -9.71 -11.92
CA VAL A 148 -0.88 -9.59 -13.01
C VAL A 148 -2.14 -10.41 -12.75
N ALA A 149 -2.09 -11.44 -11.89
CA ALA A 149 -3.27 -12.21 -11.52
C ALA A 149 -3.17 -12.90 -10.15
N GLU A 150 -4.34 -13.17 -9.60
CA GLU A 150 -4.53 -13.96 -8.37
C GLU A 150 -5.41 -15.17 -8.64
N TYR A 151 -5.02 -16.30 -8.11
CA TYR A 151 -5.76 -17.54 -8.20
C TYR A 151 -6.08 -18.07 -6.80
N HIS A 152 -7.27 -18.64 -6.65
CA HIS A 152 -7.53 -19.51 -5.51
C HIS A 152 -6.73 -20.81 -5.67
N SER A 153 -6.43 -21.50 -4.57
CA SER A 153 -5.70 -22.79 -4.59
C SER A 153 -6.28 -23.87 -5.51
N THR A 154 -7.56 -23.75 -5.86
CA THR A 154 -8.25 -24.66 -6.80
C THR A 154 -7.98 -24.33 -8.28
N GLY A 155 -7.18 -23.30 -8.58
CA GLY A 155 -6.92 -22.82 -9.94
C GLY A 155 -7.96 -21.83 -10.48
N THR A 156 -8.92 -21.40 -9.65
CA THR A 156 -9.92 -20.40 -10.04
C THR A 156 -9.27 -19.03 -10.10
N LEU A 157 -9.36 -18.35 -11.25
CA LEU A 157 -8.92 -16.95 -11.39
C LEU A 157 -9.82 -16.03 -10.54
N LEU A 158 -9.21 -15.41 -9.53
CA LEU A 158 -9.89 -14.48 -8.62
C LEU A 158 -9.81 -13.05 -9.16
N ARG A 159 -8.63 -12.60 -9.58
CA ARG A 159 -8.41 -11.22 -10.01
C ARG A 159 -7.37 -11.12 -11.11
N ARG A 160 -7.49 -10.07 -11.93
CA ARG A 160 -6.44 -9.64 -12.86
C ARG A 160 -6.14 -8.17 -12.70
N PHE A 161 -4.88 -7.82 -12.92
CA PHE A 161 -4.41 -6.46 -12.83
C PHE A 161 -3.79 -6.01 -14.14
N ILE A 162 -4.04 -4.76 -14.50
CA ILE A 162 -3.32 -4.05 -15.56
C ILE A 162 -2.51 -2.98 -14.86
N HIS A 163 -1.21 -2.93 -15.18
CA HIS A 163 -0.27 -1.91 -14.73
C HIS A 163 -0.02 -0.89 -15.83
N GLY A 164 0.55 0.25 -15.45
CA GLY A 164 0.82 1.34 -16.35
C GLY A 164 2.15 1.15 -17.07
N LEU A 165 2.98 2.18 -17.04
CA LEU A 165 4.31 2.18 -17.68
C LEU A 165 5.45 2.35 -16.67
N GLY A 166 5.11 2.69 -15.43
CA GLY A 166 6.04 2.80 -14.33
C GLY A 166 6.20 1.47 -13.61
N ASN A 167 6.84 1.52 -12.45
CA ASN A 167 6.86 0.39 -11.53
C ASN A 167 5.79 0.60 -10.48
N ASP A 168 5.16 -0.48 -10.03
CA ASP A 168 4.17 -0.47 -8.95
C ASP A 168 3.02 0.52 -9.23
N ASP A 169 2.55 0.58 -10.47
CA ASP A 169 1.49 1.49 -10.93
C ASP A 169 0.22 0.76 -11.39
N PRO A 170 -0.44 -0.01 -10.51
CA PRO A 170 -1.64 -0.75 -10.85
C PRO A 170 -2.78 0.20 -11.22
N VAL A 171 -3.37 -0.02 -12.38
CA VAL A 171 -4.36 0.87 -13.01
C VAL A 171 -5.77 0.30 -12.90
N ILE A 172 -5.89 -0.99 -13.17
CA ILE A 172 -7.18 -1.65 -13.33
C ILE A 172 -7.11 -2.98 -12.60
N ARG A 173 -8.16 -3.26 -11.84
CA ARG A 173 -8.44 -4.57 -11.24
C ARG A 173 -9.71 -5.12 -11.87
N TYR A 174 -9.69 -6.38 -12.29
CA TYR A 174 -10.89 -7.13 -12.65
C TYR A 174 -11.23 -8.09 -11.52
N GLU A 175 -12.50 -8.10 -11.10
CA GLU A 175 -13.03 -9.12 -10.18
C GLU A 175 -13.50 -10.36 -10.93
N GLY A 176 -13.09 -11.52 -10.44
CA GLY A 176 -13.38 -12.84 -10.99
C GLY A 176 -12.65 -13.13 -12.31
N ALA A 177 -13.05 -14.23 -12.93
CA ALA A 177 -12.45 -14.69 -14.18
C ALA A 177 -12.83 -13.83 -15.41
N GLY A 178 -13.90 -13.03 -15.31
CA GLY A 178 -14.40 -12.19 -16.40
C GLY A 178 -13.66 -10.86 -16.57
N VAL A 179 -14.07 -10.07 -17.54
CA VAL A 179 -13.58 -8.69 -17.79
C VAL A 179 -14.65 -7.61 -17.53
N ASN A 180 -15.83 -8.01 -17.05
CA ASN A 180 -16.97 -7.09 -16.91
C ASN A 180 -16.97 -6.33 -15.58
N ALA A 181 -16.43 -6.93 -14.51
CA ALA A 181 -16.34 -6.31 -13.19
C ALA A 181 -15.03 -5.54 -13.04
N ARG A 182 -14.88 -4.49 -13.87
CA ARG A 182 -13.68 -3.63 -13.90
C ARG A 182 -13.74 -2.57 -12.81
N ARG A 183 -12.63 -2.42 -12.09
CA ARG A 183 -12.36 -1.36 -11.12
C ARG A 183 -11.15 -0.56 -11.56
N TYR A 184 -11.28 0.75 -11.61
CA TYR A 184 -10.20 1.69 -11.90
C TYR A 184 -9.56 2.12 -10.59
N LEU A 185 -8.24 2.00 -10.51
CA LEU A 185 -7.44 2.33 -9.35
C LEU A 185 -6.87 3.74 -9.56
N LEU A 186 -7.31 4.68 -8.74
CA LEU A 186 -6.82 6.06 -8.76
C LEU A 186 -5.70 6.19 -7.74
N ALA A 187 -4.53 6.62 -8.21
CA ALA A 187 -3.35 6.84 -7.39
C ALA A 187 -3.15 8.33 -7.04
N ASP A 188 -2.46 8.59 -5.93
CA ASP A 188 -1.86 9.89 -5.62
C ASP A 188 -0.54 10.09 -6.40
N GLU A 189 0.10 11.24 -6.21
CA GLU A 189 1.38 11.61 -6.82
C GLU A 189 2.55 10.69 -6.49
N ARG A 190 2.45 9.91 -5.43
CA ARG A 190 3.45 8.93 -4.98
C ARG A 190 3.11 7.51 -5.43
N GLY A 191 2.02 7.32 -6.17
CA GLY A 191 1.52 6.01 -6.59
C GLY A 191 0.64 5.31 -5.55
N SER A 192 0.32 5.94 -4.42
CA SER A 192 -0.56 5.33 -3.42
C SER A 192 -1.99 5.27 -3.93
N ILE A 193 -2.62 4.10 -3.90
CA ILE A 193 -4.00 3.95 -4.37
C ILE A 193 -4.95 4.58 -3.36
N ILE A 194 -5.62 5.66 -3.77
CA ILE A 194 -6.54 6.46 -2.96
C ILE A 194 -8.00 6.13 -3.23
N ALA A 195 -8.34 5.52 -4.38
CA ALA A 195 -9.70 5.11 -4.66
C ALA A 195 -9.81 3.98 -5.67
N GLU A 196 -10.88 3.19 -5.56
CA GLU A 196 -11.36 2.29 -6.60
C GLU A 196 -12.68 2.83 -7.16
N MET A 197 -12.80 2.91 -8.49
CA MET A 197 -14.01 3.39 -9.17
C MET A 197 -14.56 2.35 -10.15
N THR A 198 -15.87 2.34 -10.31
CA THR A 198 -16.56 1.61 -11.39
C THR A 198 -16.19 2.16 -12.76
N ALA A 199 -16.46 1.39 -13.81
CA ALA A 199 -16.27 1.85 -15.19
C ALA A 199 -17.09 3.08 -15.59
N ASN A 200 -18.17 3.39 -14.85
CA ASN A 200 -19.01 4.56 -15.08
C ASN A 200 -18.62 5.77 -14.21
N GLY A 201 -17.53 5.69 -13.43
CA GLY A 201 -17.06 6.78 -12.58
C GLY A 201 -17.75 6.87 -11.20
N GLY A 202 -18.53 5.87 -10.81
CA GLY A 202 -19.02 5.75 -9.43
C GLY A 202 -17.92 5.23 -8.49
N LEU A 203 -17.77 5.83 -7.31
CA LEU A 203 -16.84 5.40 -6.26
C LEU A 203 -17.24 4.03 -5.68
N LEU A 204 -16.31 3.08 -5.62
CA LEU A 204 -16.47 1.79 -4.95
C LEU A 204 -15.89 1.82 -3.54
N GLN A 205 -14.68 2.35 -3.41
CA GLN A 205 -13.97 2.44 -2.14
C GLN A 205 -12.98 3.60 -2.18
N ALA A 206 -12.89 4.36 -1.11
CA ALA A 206 -11.81 5.31 -0.87
C ALA A 206 -10.79 4.66 0.07
N HIS A 207 -9.52 5.02 -0.08
CA HIS A 207 -8.44 4.57 0.80
C HIS A 207 -7.70 5.77 1.35
N GLN A 208 -7.62 5.83 2.68
CA GLN A 208 -7.00 6.92 3.39
C GLN A 208 -5.80 6.40 4.16
N TYR A 209 -4.72 7.17 4.11
CA TYR A 209 -3.47 6.88 4.81
C TYR A 209 -2.93 8.15 5.43
N ASP A 210 -2.06 8.00 6.42
CA ASP A 210 -1.17 9.09 6.80
C ASP A 210 0.02 9.25 5.83
N ALA A 211 0.99 10.09 6.21
CA ALA A 211 2.17 10.35 5.39
C ALA A 211 3.04 9.09 5.17
N TYR A 212 2.99 8.14 6.11
CA TYR A 212 3.82 6.94 6.17
C TYR A 212 3.07 5.68 5.69
N GLY A 213 1.81 5.80 5.30
CA GLY A 213 1.04 4.68 4.78
C GLY A 213 0.23 3.93 5.84
N ASN A 214 0.13 4.45 7.07
CA ASN A 214 -0.76 3.86 8.08
C ASN A 214 -2.21 4.02 7.61
N PRO A 215 -2.95 2.92 7.40
CA PRO A 215 -4.32 3.00 6.90
C PRO A 215 -5.24 3.64 7.95
N LYS A 216 -6.02 4.64 7.54
CA LYS A 216 -7.06 5.26 8.40
C LYS A 216 -8.42 4.59 8.25
N ASN A 217 -8.54 3.71 7.27
CA ASN A 217 -9.72 2.91 7.03
C ASN A 217 -9.35 1.49 6.59
N SER A 218 -10.21 0.54 6.93
CA SER A 218 -10.08 -0.85 6.50
C SER A 218 -10.37 -1.00 5.01
N SER A 219 -9.65 -1.93 4.37
CA SER A 219 -9.85 -2.26 2.96
C SER A 219 -9.35 -3.66 2.64
N ASP A 220 -10.00 -4.31 1.67
CA ASP A 220 -9.59 -5.54 1.01
C ASP A 220 -8.81 -5.28 -0.31
N ALA A 221 -8.36 -4.04 -0.53
CA ALA A 221 -7.57 -3.69 -1.69
C ALA A 221 -6.21 -4.42 -1.68
N ARG A 222 -5.84 -4.96 -2.84
CA ARG A 222 -4.53 -5.60 -3.01
C ARG A 222 -3.41 -4.57 -2.96
N PHE A 223 -3.56 -3.47 -3.70
CA PHE A 223 -2.55 -2.43 -3.84
C PHE A 223 -2.99 -1.18 -3.09
N ARG A 224 -2.09 -0.62 -2.29
CA ARG A 224 -2.39 0.48 -1.38
C ARG A 224 -1.26 1.51 -1.39
N PHE A 225 -0.54 1.67 -0.28
CA PHE A 225 0.51 2.68 -0.13
C PHE A 225 1.62 2.49 -1.17
N THR A 226 1.94 3.54 -1.94
CA THR A 226 2.92 3.53 -3.04
C THR A 226 2.74 2.39 -4.04
N GLY A 227 1.49 1.96 -4.27
CA GLY A 227 1.15 0.87 -5.20
C GLY A 227 1.59 -0.53 -4.74
N GLN A 228 2.07 -0.67 -3.50
CA GLN A 228 2.58 -1.93 -2.99
C GLN A 228 1.47 -2.85 -2.51
N ILE A 229 1.78 -4.15 -2.49
CA ILE A 229 0.86 -5.19 -2.02
C ILE A 229 0.66 -5.05 -0.51
N LEU A 230 -0.59 -4.86 -0.08
CA LEU A 230 -0.99 -5.05 1.31
C LEU A 230 -1.06 -6.56 1.60
N ILE A 231 -0.36 -7.00 2.65
CA ILE A 231 -0.44 -8.38 3.13
C ILE A 231 -1.80 -8.57 3.82
N PRO A 232 -2.63 -9.55 3.39
CA PRO A 232 -4.00 -9.70 3.89
C PRO A 232 -4.08 -9.83 5.42
N GLY A 233 -5.07 -9.15 6.02
CA GLY A 233 -5.30 -9.17 7.47
C GLY A 233 -4.26 -8.40 8.30
N THR A 234 -3.28 -7.77 7.66
CA THR A 234 -2.21 -7.02 8.34
C THR A 234 -2.23 -5.56 7.92
N GLU A 235 -1.37 -4.76 8.54
CA GLU A 235 -1.02 -3.40 8.11
C GLU A 235 0.34 -3.35 7.39
N LEU A 236 0.85 -4.51 6.95
CA LEU A 236 2.17 -4.65 6.37
C LEU A 236 2.15 -4.56 4.85
N TYR A 237 3.11 -3.84 4.29
CA TYR A 237 3.27 -3.71 2.84
C TYR A 237 4.46 -4.52 2.34
N TYR A 238 4.25 -5.31 1.29
CA TYR A 238 5.29 -6.07 0.63
C TYR A 238 6.01 -5.21 -0.44
N PHE A 239 7.22 -4.75 -0.11
CA PHE A 239 8.12 -3.97 -0.97
C PHE A 239 9.16 -4.88 -1.66
N LYS A 240 8.74 -6.07 -2.08
CA LYS A 240 9.57 -7.08 -2.77
C LYS A 240 10.71 -7.61 -1.88
N ALA A 241 11.81 -6.87 -1.77
CA ALA A 241 12.97 -7.23 -0.96
C ALA A 241 12.72 -7.11 0.56
N ARG A 242 11.70 -6.36 0.98
CA ARG A 242 11.38 -6.13 2.40
C ARG A 242 9.88 -6.06 2.64
N VAL A 243 9.49 -6.26 3.89
CA VAL A 243 8.15 -5.95 4.39
C VAL A 243 8.24 -4.66 5.19
N TYR A 244 7.42 -3.68 4.83
CA TYR A 244 7.37 -2.36 5.46
C TYR A 244 6.24 -2.30 6.49
N HIS A 245 6.58 -1.80 7.68
CA HIS A 245 5.65 -1.56 8.78
C HIS A 245 5.43 -0.05 8.90
N PRO A 246 4.25 0.49 8.56
CA PRO A 246 4.04 1.93 8.48
C PRO A 246 4.04 2.63 9.85
N ARG A 247 3.81 1.88 10.94
CA ARG A 247 3.86 2.38 12.34
C ARG A 247 5.27 2.40 12.96
N LEU A 248 6.31 2.03 12.22
CA LEU A 248 7.70 1.99 12.69
C LEU A 248 8.56 2.89 11.79
N VAL A 249 8.49 4.20 12.00
CA VAL A 249 9.06 5.26 11.13
C VAL A 249 9.89 6.30 11.84
#